data_AF-A0A0F4GLP9-F1
#
_entry.id   AF-A0A0F4GLP9-F1
#
_cell.length_a   1.000
_cell.length_b   1.000
_cell.length_c   1.000
_cell.angle_alpha   90.00
_cell.angle_beta   90.00
_cell.angle_gamma   90.00
#
_symmetry.space_group_name_H-M   'P 1'
#
loop_
_entity.id
_entity.type
_entity.pdbx_description
1 polymer ?
#
loop_
_entity_poly.entity_id
_entity_poly.type
_entity_poly.pdbx_seq_one_letter_code
_entity_poly.pdbx_strand_id
1 'polypeptide(L)'
;MPLTVLSDFDVNKILHSYNKEDIEALQETLADALHWYSTSNDANDACSDYQPERTHLQRKDGSTTLFMPASGLTGQGIKVVNIVPPDASGLPAFKDDASLGSGDSRSSISGQSRTDSISTMESVASSNTSASVKTKGSDTVDQMRELTMNSPTAGRSSTSTIRGSLTLLDNLGNTTGLINAEEVTAFRTALAATMLLKKRHSVHTITIFGAGKQAYWHARLALLLRGSECHHLNIITRNFSTAQQMIQRLYNPQPEDPDYVNHIGPGYNSKTKKEILTPSHTEYHRLLKDYVRQSEVIFTTTPSTTPLFPATYLTNPAGRTKGRYISCIGSYTPSMVEIHPDILRYAVAPHHEHRHIHKRQKEGGAIIVDTVSGCLKEAGEVIQAGLKPDQVVELGELFMLKRDAEKRMNEKGEKTTERGCNLQENVGLREWLTRGNVIYKSVGLGLMDVTVGNALVETARETGVGVTIERF
;
A
#
# COMPACT_ATOMS: atom_id res chain seq x y z
N MET A 1 -15.03 5.27 27.83
CA MET A 1 -13.93 4.42 27.32
C MET A 1 -12.70 5.30 27.15
N PRO A 2 -11.47 4.82 27.41
CA PRO A 2 -10.29 5.63 27.15
C PRO A 2 -10.03 5.77 25.64
N LEU A 3 -9.57 6.94 25.21
CA LEU A 3 -9.07 7.20 23.86
C LEU A 3 -7.56 7.00 23.84
N THR A 4 -7.05 6.22 22.88
CA THR A 4 -5.60 6.06 22.65
C THR A 4 -5.17 6.85 21.42
N VAL A 5 -4.18 7.73 21.57
CA VAL A 5 -3.63 8.56 20.51
C VAL A 5 -2.21 8.09 20.18
N LEU A 6 -1.98 7.76 18.90
CA LEU A 6 -0.70 7.24 18.40
C LEU A 6 -0.12 8.16 17.33
N SER A 7 1.06 8.71 17.61
CA SER A 7 1.87 9.44 16.63
C SER A 7 2.50 8.49 15.59
N ASP A 8 3.13 9.04 14.54
CA ASP A 8 3.88 8.22 13.58
C ASP A 8 5.03 7.46 14.27
N PHE A 9 5.68 8.09 15.26
CA PHE A 9 6.73 7.45 16.05
C PHE A 9 6.19 6.26 16.86
N ASP A 10 5.05 6.43 17.53
CA ASP A 10 4.42 5.36 18.32
C ASP A 10 4.03 4.17 17.44
N VAL A 11 3.39 4.44 16.30
CA VAL A 11 3.02 3.43 15.31
C VAL A 11 4.28 2.71 14.80
N ASN A 12 5.31 3.46 14.45
CA ASN A 12 6.56 2.89 13.97
C ASN A 12 7.18 1.98 15.05
N LYS A 13 7.25 2.42 16.31
CA LYS A 13 7.78 1.61 17.41
C LYS A 13 7.02 0.28 17.57
N ILE A 14 5.69 0.33 17.63
CA ILE A 14 4.84 -0.87 17.79
C ILE A 14 4.99 -1.82 16.59
N LEU A 15 4.91 -1.31 15.36
CA LEU A 15 5.00 -2.18 14.18
C LEU A 15 6.37 -2.86 14.04
N HIS A 16 7.43 -2.25 14.57
CA HIS A 16 8.78 -2.83 14.54
C HIS A 16 9.08 -3.76 15.70
N SER A 17 8.26 -3.76 16.76
CA SER A 17 8.36 -4.73 17.87
C SER A 17 7.71 -6.07 17.55
N TYR A 18 6.86 -6.14 16.52
CA TYR A 18 6.26 -7.41 16.10
C TYR A 18 7.30 -8.40 15.58
N ASN A 19 7.30 -9.58 16.19
CA ASN A 19 8.06 -10.74 15.73
C ASN A 19 7.27 -11.51 14.66
N LYS A 20 7.77 -12.70 14.28
CA LYS A 20 7.12 -13.50 13.25
C LYS A 20 5.73 -13.96 13.70
N GLU A 21 5.63 -14.48 14.91
CA GLU A 21 4.39 -15.01 15.50
C GLU A 21 3.31 -13.92 15.59
N ASP A 22 3.68 -12.71 15.99
CA ASP A 22 2.76 -11.55 16.07
C ASP A 22 2.20 -11.19 14.68
N ILE A 23 3.06 -11.18 13.65
CA ILE A 23 2.63 -10.93 12.27
C ILE A 23 1.72 -12.04 11.77
N GLU A 24 1.99 -13.30 12.12
CA GLU A 24 1.14 -14.42 11.73
C GLU A 24 -0.23 -14.35 12.40
N ALA A 25 -0.30 -14.01 13.69
CA ALA A 25 -1.55 -13.76 14.40
C ALA A 25 -2.34 -12.58 13.79
N LEU A 26 -1.65 -11.48 13.47
CA LEU A 26 -2.29 -10.32 12.85
C LEU A 26 -2.77 -10.61 11.42
N GLN A 27 -2.05 -11.47 10.68
CA GLN A 27 -2.51 -12.00 9.40
C GLN A 27 -3.76 -12.86 9.56
N GLU A 28 -3.87 -13.68 10.60
CA GLU A 28 -5.08 -14.47 10.86
C GLU A 28 -6.28 -13.57 11.18
N THR A 29 -6.11 -12.57 12.04
CA THR A 29 -7.15 -11.57 12.34
C THR A 29 -7.59 -10.82 11.08
N LEU A 30 -6.64 -10.39 10.24
CA LEU A 30 -6.96 -9.70 8.99
C LEU A 30 -7.60 -10.64 7.95
N ALA A 31 -7.16 -11.90 7.86
CA ALA A 31 -7.76 -12.90 6.99
C ALA A 31 -9.21 -13.18 7.39
N ASP A 32 -9.51 -13.19 8.69
CA ASP A 32 -10.86 -13.34 9.21
C ASP A 32 -11.74 -12.15 8.86
N ALA A 33 -11.26 -10.93 9.07
CA ALA A 33 -11.99 -9.73 8.66
C ALA A 33 -12.30 -9.73 7.15
N LEU A 34 -11.32 -10.05 6.31
CA LEU A 34 -11.50 -10.15 4.86
C LEU A 34 -12.45 -11.28 4.47
N HIS A 35 -12.39 -12.41 5.17
CA HIS A 35 -13.32 -13.51 4.97
C HIS A 35 -14.76 -13.06 5.25
N TRP A 36 -15.02 -12.42 6.40
CA TRP A 36 -16.34 -11.90 6.73
C TRP A 36 -16.86 -10.89 5.70
N TYR A 37 -15.98 -10.00 5.24
CA TYR A 37 -16.27 -9.05 4.16
C TYR A 37 -16.79 -9.77 2.91
N SER A 38 -16.11 -10.84 2.49
CA SER A 38 -16.43 -11.59 1.27
C SER A 38 -17.61 -12.57 1.40
N THR A 39 -18.06 -12.94 2.61
CA THR A 39 -18.91 -14.14 2.78
C THR A 39 -20.22 -13.95 3.54
N SER A 40 -20.75 -12.74 3.61
CA SER A 40 -21.96 -12.52 4.41
C SER A 40 -23.24 -12.82 3.63
N ASN A 41 -24.03 -13.76 4.15
CA ASN A 41 -25.49 -13.72 4.06
C ASN A 41 -26.03 -12.62 5.00
N ASP A 42 -27.29 -12.19 4.81
CA ASP A 42 -28.09 -11.11 5.45
C ASP A 42 -27.99 -10.84 6.98
N ALA A 43 -27.04 -11.43 7.73
CA ALA A 43 -26.97 -11.40 9.19
C ALA A 43 -25.89 -10.48 9.80
N ASN A 44 -24.94 -9.92 9.02
CA ASN A 44 -23.79 -9.15 9.59
C ASN A 44 -23.53 -7.80 8.86
N ASP A 45 -23.44 -6.71 9.62
CA ASP A 45 -23.15 -5.33 9.15
C ASP A 45 -21.68 -5.07 8.71
N ALA A 46 -20.87 -6.13 8.58
CA ALA A 46 -19.45 -6.06 8.22
C ALA A 46 -19.16 -6.52 6.78
N CYS A 47 -20.20 -6.79 5.99
CA CYS A 47 -20.06 -7.29 4.63
C CYS A 47 -19.73 -6.20 3.59
N SER A 48 -19.48 -6.63 2.35
CA SER A 48 -19.30 -5.74 1.21
C SER A 48 -20.40 -4.68 1.06
N ASP A 49 -21.64 -5.04 1.36
CA ASP A 49 -22.81 -4.20 1.13
C ASP A 49 -22.93 -3.07 2.15
N TYR A 50 -22.27 -3.20 3.30
CA TYR A 50 -22.23 -2.21 4.37
C TYR A 50 -20.95 -1.38 4.41
N GLN A 51 -20.02 -1.58 3.46
CA GLN A 51 -18.86 -0.69 3.32
C GLN A 51 -19.25 0.60 2.59
N PRO A 52 -19.16 1.78 3.25
CA PRO A 52 -19.54 3.01 2.59
C PRO A 52 -18.51 3.40 1.52
N GLU A 53 -18.97 4.06 0.45
CA GLU A 53 -18.07 4.52 -0.60
C GLU A 53 -17.12 5.61 -0.09
N ARG A 54 -15.88 5.58 -0.59
CA ARG A 54 -14.92 6.66 -0.35
C ARG A 54 -15.48 7.98 -0.88
N THR A 55 -15.37 9.03 -0.10
CA THR A 55 -15.77 10.38 -0.51
C THR A 55 -14.53 11.25 -0.68
N HIS A 56 -14.55 12.19 -1.63
CA HIS A 56 -13.43 13.10 -1.83
C HIS A 56 -13.88 14.56 -1.87
N LEU A 57 -13.01 15.44 -1.39
CA LEU A 57 -13.19 16.88 -1.42
C LEU A 57 -11.99 17.50 -2.12
N GLN A 58 -12.22 18.13 -3.27
CA GLN A 58 -11.21 18.88 -4.01
C GLN A 58 -11.26 20.34 -3.60
N ARG A 59 -10.11 20.90 -3.23
CA ARG A 59 -9.96 22.31 -2.87
C ARG A 59 -9.45 23.12 -4.05
N LYS A 60 -9.65 24.44 -3.99
CA LYS A 60 -9.22 25.39 -5.03
C LYS A 60 -7.70 25.43 -5.23
N ASP A 61 -6.93 25.04 -4.21
CA ASP A 61 -5.47 24.94 -4.25
C ASP A 61 -4.97 23.63 -4.89
N GLY A 62 -5.88 22.81 -5.42
CA GLY A 62 -5.58 21.51 -6.03
C GLY A 62 -5.39 20.38 -5.01
N SER A 63 -5.42 20.66 -3.70
CA SER A 63 -5.38 19.61 -2.69
C SER A 63 -6.68 18.80 -2.67
N THR A 64 -6.54 17.50 -2.45
CA THR A 64 -7.68 16.58 -2.37
C THR A 64 -7.67 15.88 -1.03
N THR A 65 -8.76 16.01 -0.29
CA THR A 65 -9.03 15.24 0.94
C THR A 65 -9.88 14.03 0.59
N LEU A 66 -9.46 12.85 1.03
CA LEU A 66 -10.17 11.59 0.88
C LEU A 66 -10.69 11.17 2.25
N PHE A 67 -11.97 10.83 2.31
CA PHE A 67 -12.63 10.23 3.47
C PHE A 67 -12.93 8.77 3.13
N MET A 68 -12.38 7.87 3.91
CA MET A 68 -12.48 6.42 3.70
C MET A 68 -13.09 5.81 4.96
N PRO A 69 -14.42 5.89 5.12
CA PRO A 69 -15.12 5.17 6.18
C PRO A 69 -15.05 3.66 5.93
N ALA A 70 -15.06 2.88 7.01
CA ALA A 70 -15.14 1.43 6.95
C ALA A 70 -15.83 0.88 8.19
N SER A 71 -16.56 -0.21 8.01
CA SER A 71 -17.22 -0.97 9.06
C SER A 71 -16.48 -2.29 9.26
N GLY A 72 -16.19 -2.66 10.50
CA GLY A 72 -15.60 -3.94 10.87
C GLY A 72 -16.43 -4.64 11.95
N LEU A 73 -16.04 -5.86 12.31
CA LEU A 73 -16.77 -6.66 13.29
C LEU A 73 -16.78 -6.05 14.70
N THR A 74 -15.68 -5.38 15.07
CA THR A 74 -15.45 -4.84 16.41
C THR A 74 -15.72 -3.33 16.51
N GLY A 75 -16.12 -2.70 15.42
CA GLY A 75 -16.32 -1.26 15.38
C GLY A 75 -16.21 -0.66 13.99
N GLN A 76 -16.19 0.66 13.94
CA GLN A 76 -16.11 1.44 12.72
C GLN A 76 -14.83 2.25 12.71
N GLY A 77 -14.44 2.75 11.55
CA GLY A 77 -13.37 3.72 11.47
C GLY A 77 -13.46 4.58 10.24
N ILE A 78 -12.76 5.71 10.30
CA ILE A 78 -12.63 6.62 9.17
C ILE A 78 -11.18 7.01 9.01
N LYS A 79 -10.64 6.73 7.83
CA LYS A 79 -9.33 7.23 7.42
C LYS A 79 -9.51 8.49 6.60
N VAL A 80 -8.85 9.56 7.03
CA VAL A 80 -8.83 10.84 6.32
C VAL A 80 -7.43 11.04 5.75
N VAL A 81 -7.32 11.24 4.45
CA VAL A 81 -6.04 11.40 3.75
C VAL A 81 -6.06 12.68 2.92
N ASN A 82 -5.07 13.54 3.13
CA ASN A 82 -4.83 14.72 2.31
C ASN A 82 -3.72 14.43 1.31
N ILE A 83 -4.01 14.68 0.04
CA ILE A 83 -3.05 14.67 -1.06
C ILE A 83 -2.80 16.12 -1.44
N VAL A 84 -1.60 16.61 -1.15
CA VAL A 84 -1.21 17.99 -1.43
C VAL A 84 -0.31 18.01 -2.67
N PRO A 85 -0.68 18.76 -3.73
CA PRO A 85 0.15 18.94 -4.89
C PRO A 85 1.50 19.56 -4.51
N PRO A 86 2.57 19.25 -5.23
CA PRO A 86 3.89 19.81 -4.95
C PRO A 86 3.95 21.35 -5.04
N ASP A 87 3.04 21.94 -5.82
CA ASP A 87 3.00 23.39 -6.10
C ASP A 87 2.01 24.15 -5.20
N ALA A 88 1.37 23.48 -4.23
CA ALA A 88 0.45 24.10 -3.28
C ALA A 88 1.20 24.82 -2.14
N SER A 89 2.13 25.73 -2.49
CA SER A 89 2.94 26.52 -1.57
C SER A 89 2.19 27.73 -1.01
N GLY A 90 0.96 27.52 -0.50
CA GLY A 90 0.10 28.59 0.04
C GLY A 90 -0.30 28.43 1.52
N LEU A 91 0.07 27.31 2.15
CA LEU A 91 -0.18 27.11 3.58
C LEU A 91 1.01 27.66 4.38
N PRO A 92 0.80 28.37 5.50
CA PRO A 92 1.90 28.75 6.37
C PRO A 92 2.57 27.45 6.85
N ALA A 93 3.81 27.23 6.39
CA ALA A 93 4.65 26.19 6.94
C ALA A 93 4.82 26.50 8.44
N PHE A 94 4.21 25.69 9.31
CA PHE A 94 4.69 25.61 10.67
C PHE A 94 6.16 25.15 10.56
N LYS A 95 7.07 26.03 10.99
CA LYS A 95 8.49 25.72 11.06
C LYS A 95 8.64 24.56 12.04
N ASP A 96 8.92 23.38 11.51
CA ASP A 96 9.45 22.26 12.29
C ASP A 96 10.90 22.63 12.66
N ASP A 97 11.10 23.19 13.85
CA ASP A 97 12.40 23.23 14.52
C ASP A 97 12.22 23.49 16.02
N ALA A 98 12.41 22.45 16.84
CA ALA A 98 12.94 22.55 18.20
C ALA A 98 13.10 21.15 18.81
N SER A 99 14.25 20.55 18.52
CA SER A 99 14.95 19.65 19.43
C SER A 99 15.08 20.32 20.81
N LEU A 100 14.37 19.82 21.82
CA LEU A 100 14.49 20.28 23.21
C LEU A 100 15.71 19.61 23.86
N GLY A 101 16.87 20.27 23.70
CA GLY A 101 18.01 20.11 24.60
C GLY A 101 17.83 20.97 25.86
N SER A 102 18.14 20.36 27.01
CA SER A 102 18.13 20.96 28.35
C SER A 102 19.08 22.15 28.50
N GLY A 103 18.62 23.24 29.14
CA GLY A 103 19.48 24.34 29.57
C GLY A 103 18.73 25.54 30.15
N ASP A 104 18.78 25.65 31.47
CA ASP A 104 18.33 26.68 32.41
C ASP A 104 18.05 28.15 31.99
N SER A 105 16.98 28.66 32.64
CA SER A 105 16.88 29.97 33.34
C SER A 105 16.38 31.27 32.66
N ARG A 106 15.22 31.71 33.19
CA ARG A 106 14.84 33.05 33.71
C ARG A 106 14.22 34.14 32.81
N SER A 107 12.96 34.45 33.14
CA SER A 107 12.29 35.79 33.20
C SER A 107 11.99 36.47 31.84
N SER A 108 10.91 37.23 31.58
CA SER A 108 10.01 38.07 32.40
C SER A 108 8.70 38.38 31.66
N ILE A 109 7.73 38.82 32.45
CA ILE A 109 6.38 39.34 32.17
C ILE A 109 6.31 40.54 31.20
N SER A 110 5.32 40.54 30.31
CA SER A 110 4.31 41.62 30.05
C SER A 110 3.40 41.14 28.89
N GLY A 111 2.07 41.17 28.91
CA GLY A 111 1.14 41.98 29.66
C GLY A 111 0.54 43.05 28.76
N GLN A 112 -0.44 42.72 27.91
CA GLN A 112 -1.53 43.64 27.55
C GLN A 112 -2.68 42.91 26.82
N SER A 113 -3.85 43.05 27.43
CA SER A 113 -5.16 42.62 26.96
C SER A 113 -5.84 43.71 26.12
N ARG A 114 -6.78 43.29 25.25
CA ARG A 114 -8.08 43.92 24.94
C ARG A 114 -8.75 43.12 23.80
N THR A 115 -9.68 42.23 24.13
CA THR A 115 -11.15 42.39 24.17
C THR A 115 -11.84 42.28 22.80
N ASP A 116 -12.75 41.30 22.76
CA ASP A 116 -13.65 40.87 21.69
C ASP A 116 -14.58 41.96 21.11
N SER A 117 -15.06 41.74 19.88
CA SER A 117 -16.51 41.64 19.55
C SER A 117 -16.80 41.34 18.06
N ILE A 118 -17.57 40.26 17.88
CA ILE A 118 -18.55 39.85 16.85
C ILE A 118 -19.36 41.07 16.27
N SER A 119 -19.84 41.21 15.01
CA SER A 119 -20.59 40.34 14.07
C SER A 119 -20.85 41.04 12.70
N THR A 120 -20.82 40.25 11.62
CA THR A 120 -21.73 40.15 10.43
C THR A 120 -22.33 41.31 9.61
N MET A 121 -22.22 41.11 8.27
CA MET A 121 -23.15 41.30 7.12
C MET A 121 -23.60 42.72 6.69
N GLU A 122 -23.31 43.07 5.43
CA GLU A 122 -24.32 43.12 4.35
C GLU A 122 -23.70 43.40 2.96
N SER A 123 -24.34 42.82 1.95
CA SER A 123 -24.13 42.95 0.49
C SER A 123 -24.94 44.11 -0.09
N VAL A 124 -24.50 44.76 -1.17
CA VAL A 124 -25.18 44.81 -2.51
C VAL A 124 -24.61 45.89 -3.46
N ALA A 125 -24.59 45.52 -4.75
CA ALA A 125 -24.86 46.31 -5.98
C ALA A 125 -23.96 47.51 -6.35
N SER A 126 -23.15 47.38 -7.41
CA SER A 126 -23.46 47.70 -8.83
C SER A 126 -23.34 49.20 -9.17
N SER A 127 -22.34 49.55 -9.98
CA SER A 127 -22.46 50.15 -11.33
C SER A 127 -21.88 51.59 -11.28
N ASN A 128 -21.36 52.24 -12.30
CA ASN A 128 -21.22 52.01 -13.74
C ASN A 128 -20.24 53.10 -14.24
N THR A 129 -19.57 52.84 -15.38
CA THR A 129 -19.13 53.85 -16.39
C THR A 129 -18.08 54.91 -15.96
N SER A 130 -17.10 55.34 -16.76
CA SER A 130 -17.06 55.59 -18.20
C SER A 130 -15.60 55.83 -18.68
N ALA A 131 -15.30 55.39 -19.90
CA ALA A 131 -14.56 56.04 -21.02
C ALA A 131 -13.40 57.04 -20.71
N SER A 132 -12.29 57.13 -21.44
CA SER A 132 -12.17 57.08 -22.91
C SER A 132 -10.70 57.29 -23.36
N VAL A 133 -10.34 56.68 -24.51
CA VAL A 133 -9.47 57.22 -25.61
C VAL A 133 -7.94 57.32 -25.35
N LYS A 134 -7.14 56.38 -25.89
CA LYS A 134 -6.48 56.31 -27.23
C LYS A 134 -5.36 57.33 -27.46
N THR A 135 -4.15 56.83 -27.74
CA THR A 135 -3.37 57.17 -28.95
C THR A 135 -2.26 56.13 -29.20
N LYS A 136 -2.06 55.80 -30.49
CA LYS A 136 -1.02 54.92 -31.04
C LYS A 136 0.27 55.72 -31.27
N GLY A 137 1.40 55.05 -31.12
CA GLY A 137 2.70 55.49 -31.66
C GLY A 137 3.62 54.28 -31.77
N SER A 138 3.87 53.85 -33.01
CA SER A 138 4.89 52.88 -33.42
C SER A 138 6.26 53.53 -33.33
N ASP A 139 7.30 52.79 -32.93
CA ASP A 139 8.63 52.82 -33.55
C ASP A 139 9.50 51.64 -33.07
N THR A 140 9.93 50.84 -34.04
CA THR A 140 11.08 49.91 -34.03
C THR A 140 12.38 50.75 -34.01
N VAL A 141 13.51 50.41 -33.38
CA VAL A 141 14.45 49.28 -33.56
C VAL A 141 15.51 49.45 -32.45
N ASP A 142 15.96 48.39 -31.78
CA ASP A 142 17.40 48.22 -31.53
C ASP A 142 17.77 46.78 -31.15
N GLN A 143 18.76 46.25 -31.88
CA GLN A 143 19.30 44.90 -31.77
C GLN A 143 20.45 44.83 -30.75
N MET A 144 20.64 43.60 -30.25
CA MET A 144 21.86 42.98 -29.70
C MET A 144 21.80 42.67 -28.20
N ARG A 145 21.72 41.36 -27.88
CA ARG A 145 22.61 40.72 -26.91
C ARG A 145 22.54 39.20 -26.95
N GLU A 146 23.68 38.64 -27.34
CA GLU A 146 24.42 37.54 -26.71
C GLU A 146 23.70 36.26 -26.26
N LEU A 147 24.12 35.20 -26.95
CA LEU A 147 24.06 33.78 -26.61
C LEU A 147 24.51 33.52 -25.16
N THR A 148 23.61 32.97 -24.33
CA THR A 148 24.01 32.16 -23.17
C THR A 148 23.18 30.88 -23.11
N MET A 149 23.90 29.78 -22.92
CA MET A 149 23.47 28.40 -23.02
C MET A 149 22.37 28.06 -22.00
N ASN A 150 21.21 27.63 -22.49
CA ASN A 150 20.21 26.92 -21.68
C ASN A 150 20.80 25.57 -21.24
N SER A 151 21.16 25.47 -19.96
CA SER A 151 21.41 24.18 -19.32
C SER A 151 20.07 23.48 -19.10
N PRO A 152 19.93 22.18 -19.41
CA PRO A 152 18.68 21.47 -19.24
C PRO A 152 18.39 21.33 -17.74
N THR A 153 17.27 21.89 -17.30
CA THR A 153 16.73 21.71 -15.96
C THR A 153 16.44 20.22 -15.74
N ALA A 154 17.22 19.60 -14.86
CA ALA A 154 16.92 18.28 -14.34
C ALA A 154 15.52 18.30 -13.72
N GLY A 155 14.58 17.56 -14.31
CA GLY A 155 13.21 17.47 -13.83
C GLY A 155 13.17 16.96 -12.39
N ARG A 156 12.89 17.85 -11.44
CA ARG A 156 12.49 17.47 -10.08
C ARG A 156 11.16 16.73 -10.21
N SER A 157 11.17 15.42 -9.91
CA SER A 157 9.95 14.63 -9.70
C SER A 157 9.23 15.19 -8.47
N SER A 158 8.37 16.17 -8.69
CA SER A 158 7.56 16.79 -7.65
C SER A 158 6.50 15.77 -7.22
N THR A 159 6.71 15.14 -6.06
CA THR A 159 5.85 14.06 -5.56
C THR A 159 4.86 14.67 -4.58
N SER A 160 3.57 14.41 -4.74
CA SER A 160 2.56 14.89 -3.79
C SER A 160 2.83 14.34 -2.40
N THR A 161 2.64 15.16 -1.37
CA THR A 161 2.72 14.70 0.01
C THR A 161 1.37 14.11 0.41
N ILE A 162 1.41 12.91 0.99
CA ILE A 162 0.23 12.20 1.48
C ILE A 162 0.33 12.17 3.00
N ARG A 163 -0.59 12.85 3.69
CA ARG A 163 -0.70 12.82 5.16
C ARG A 163 -2.11 12.39 5.54
N GLY A 164 -2.25 11.62 6.61
CA GLY A 164 -3.57 11.19 7.04
C GLY A 164 -3.63 10.70 8.47
N SER A 165 -4.86 10.55 8.96
CA SER A 165 -5.18 9.99 10.27
C SER A 165 -6.28 8.95 10.14
N LEU A 166 -6.26 7.99 11.05
CA LEU A 166 -7.28 6.96 11.21
C LEU A 166 -7.94 7.16 12.57
N THR A 167 -9.25 7.39 12.55
CA THR A 167 -10.08 7.42 13.77
C THR A 167 -10.84 6.11 13.87
N LEU A 168 -10.79 5.48 15.04
CA LEU A 168 -11.46 4.21 15.35
C LEU A 168 -12.56 4.44 16.37
N LEU A 169 -13.68 3.76 16.16
CA LEU A 169 -14.87 3.81 17.00
C LEU A 169 -15.30 2.40 17.38
N ASP A 170 -15.78 2.22 18.60
CA ASP A 170 -16.44 0.97 19.01
C ASP A 170 -17.87 0.87 18.43
N ASN A 171 -18.54 -0.25 18.69
CA ASN A 171 -19.92 -0.50 18.24
C ASN A 171 -20.96 0.45 18.85
N LEU A 172 -20.61 1.20 19.90
CA LEU A 172 -21.46 2.21 20.52
C LEU A 172 -21.19 3.61 19.96
N GLY A 173 -20.19 3.76 19.09
CA GLY A 173 -19.76 5.03 18.53
C GLY A 173 -18.78 5.82 19.41
N ASN A 174 -18.24 5.23 20.49
CA ASN A 174 -17.19 5.89 21.27
C ASN A 174 -15.87 5.84 20.52
N THR A 175 -15.12 6.94 20.51
CA THR A 175 -13.79 6.95 19.88
C THR A 175 -12.79 6.19 20.76
N THR A 176 -12.18 5.16 20.20
CA THR A 176 -11.23 4.29 20.90
C THR A 176 -9.78 4.57 20.51
N GLY A 177 -9.56 5.06 19.29
CA GLY A 177 -8.23 5.29 18.74
C GLY A 177 -8.15 6.48 17.78
N LEU A 178 -7.05 7.23 17.85
CA LEU A 178 -6.66 8.21 16.85
C LEU A 178 -5.20 7.96 16.46
N ILE A 179 -4.96 7.55 15.21
CA ILE A 179 -3.68 7.00 14.77
C ILE A 179 -3.17 7.77 13.55
N ASN A 180 -1.88 8.08 13.49
CA ASN A 180 -1.28 8.53 12.23
C ASN A 180 -1.37 7.41 11.16
N ALA A 181 -1.97 7.73 10.01
CA ALA A 181 -2.30 6.69 9.02
C ALA A 181 -1.17 6.36 8.04
N GLU A 182 -0.05 7.10 8.05
CA GLU A 182 0.96 7.01 7.01
C GLU A 182 1.68 5.65 7.01
N GLU A 183 2.20 5.26 8.17
CA GLU A 183 2.87 3.96 8.36
C GLU A 183 1.88 2.79 8.36
N VAL A 184 0.73 2.93 9.04
CA VAL A 184 -0.31 1.88 9.12
C VAL A 184 -0.81 1.48 7.73
N THR A 185 -1.04 2.44 6.84
CA THR A 185 -1.54 2.17 5.49
C THR A 185 -0.56 1.31 4.68
N ALA A 186 0.74 1.56 4.80
CA ALA A 186 1.74 0.77 4.09
C ALA A 186 1.89 -0.63 4.73
N PHE A 187 1.90 -0.69 6.06
CA PHE A 187 1.99 -1.95 6.79
C PHE A 187 0.81 -2.89 6.52
N ARG A 188 -0.44 -2.41 6.68
CA ARG A 188 -1.65 -3.22 6.48
C ARG A 188 -1.78 -3.76 5.05
N THR A 189 -1.31 -2.99 4.07
CA THR A 189 -1.27 -3.42 2.66
C THR A 189 -0.26 -4.56 2.47
N ALA A 190 0.94 -4.40 3.01
CA ALA A 190 1.97 -5.43 2.97
C ALA A 190 1.56 -6.69 3.76
N LEU A 191 0.85 -6.52 4.88
CA LEU A 191 0.33 -7.61 5.69
C LEU A 191 -0.61 -8.51 4.88
N ALA A 192 -1.56 -7.91 4.15
CA ALA A 192 -2.47 -8.63 3.25
C ALA A 192 -1.71 -9.31 2.09
N ALA A 193 -0.83 -8.58 1.39
CA ALA A 193 -0.06 -9.14 0.27
C ALA A 193 0.81 -10.33 0.69
N THR A 194 1.44 -10.27 1.86
CA THR A 194 2.32 -11.33 2.34
C THR A 194 1.58 -12.57 2.87
N MET A 195 0.24 -12.57 2.97
CA MET A 195 -0.52 -13.79 3.27
C MET A 195 -0.33 -14.87 2.20
N LEU A 196 -0.31 -14.46 0.92
CA LEU A 196 -0.10 -15.36 -0.21
C LEU A 196 1.36 -15.82 -0.30
N LEU A 197 2.30 -15.01 0.19
CA LEU A 197 3.73 -15.36 0.26
C LEU A 197 3.96 -16.64 1.09
N LYS A 198 3.24 -16.80 2.22
CA LYS A 198 3.33 -18.00 3.07
C LYS A 198 2.94 -19.28 2.33
N LYS A 199 2.06 -19.19 1.32
CA LYS A 199 1.62 -20.33 0.53
C LYS A 199 2.63 -20.74 -0.55
N ARG A 200 3.58 -19.87 -0.90
CA ARG A 200 4.52 -20.13 -2.00
C ARG A 200 5.55 -21.20 -1.63
N HIS A 201 5.75 -22.14 -2.56
CA HIS A 201 6.77 -23.19 -2.44
C HIS A 201 8.21 -22.62 -2.46
N SER A 202 8.44 -21.49 -3.13
CA SER A 202 9.78 -20.91 -3.29
C SER A 202 9.72 -19.39 -3.27
N VAL A 203 10.65 -18.76 -2.55
CA VAL A 203 10.79 -17.30 -2.40
C VAL A 203 12.27 -16.86 -2.42
N HIS A 204 13.12 -17.60 -3.15
CA HIS A 204 14.57 -17.38 -3.18
C HIS A 204 14.96 -16.03 -3.77
N THR A 205 14.20 -15.51 -4.72
CA THR A 205 14.43 -14.21 -5.37
C THR A 205 13.16 -13.36 -5.29
N ILE A 206 13.28 -12.24 -4.59
CA ILE A 206 12.25 -11.22 -4.44
C ILE A 206 12.70 -9.97 -5.19
N THR A 207 11.87 -9.46 -6.10
CA THR A 207 12.09 -8.16 -6.76
C THR A 207 11.02 -7.17 -6.35
N ILE A 208 11.44 -5.97 -5.95
CA ILE A 208 10.56 -4.89 -5.51
C ILE A 208 10.77 -3.69 -6.42
N PHE A 209 9.69 -3.21 -7.03
CA PHE A 209 9.66 -1.94 -7.74
C PHE A 209 9.21 -0.83 -6.80
N GLY A 210 10.03 0.21 -6.70
CA GLY A 210 9.86 1.29 -5.74
C GLY A 210 10.77 1.14 -4.52
N ALA A 211 10.93 2.24 -3.79
CA ALA A 211 11.75 2.31 -2.57
C ALA A 211 11.12 3.24 -1.51
N GLY A 212 9.79 3.32 -1.49
CA GLY A 212 9.02 4.08 -0.50
C GLY A 212 8.53 3.21 0.66
N LYS A 213 7.64 3.75 1.50
CA LYS A 213 7.05 3.03 2.65
C LYS A 213 6.39 1.70 2.27
N GLN A 214 5.69 1.63 1.14
CA GLN A 214 5.11 0.38 0.62
C GLN A 214 6.20 -0.66 0.33
N ALA A 215 7.21 -0.31 -0.46
CA ALA A 215 8.35 -1.19 -0.75
C ALA A 215 9.04 -1.69 0.53
N TYR A 216 9.24 -0.78 1.49
CA TYR A 216 9.84 -1.07 2.79
C TYR A 216 9.10 -2.17 3.55
N TRP A 217 7.79 -2.02 3.76
CA TRP A 217 7.01 -3.00 4.51
C TRP A 217 6.86 -4.33 3.80
N HIS A 218 6.72 -4.33 2.47
CA HIS A 218 6.70 -5.58 1.69
C HIS A 218 8.02 -6.33 1.83
N ALA A 219 9.16 -5.62 1.78
CA ALA A 219 10.48 -6.22 2.02
C ALA A 219 10.60 -6.74 3.46
N ARG A 220 10.26 -5.92 4.45
CA ARG A 220 10.39 -6.27 5.87
C ARG A 220 9.57 -7.50 6.24
N LEU A 221 8.28 -7.52 5.89
CA LEU A 221 7.40 -8.66 6.19
C LEU A 221 7.81 -9.91 5.41
N ALA A 222 8.25 -9.78 4.15
CA ALA A 222 8.75 -10.93 3.40
C ALA A 222 10.01 -11.54 4.04
N LEU A 223 10.96 -10.71 4.49
CA LEU A 223 12.16 -11.16 5.19
C LEU A 223 11.85 -11.71 6.59
N LEU A 224 10.90 -11.13 7.32
CA LEU A 224 10.49 -11.62 8.63
C LEU A 224 9.82 -13.00 8.53
N LEU A 225 8.94 -13.19 7.55
CA LEU A 225 8.18 -14.42 7.38
C LEU A 225 9.01 -15.55 6.73
N ARG A 226 9.85 -15.20 5.75
CA ARG A 226 10.54 -16.17 4.86
C ARG A 226 12.00 -15.80 4.53
N GLY A 227 12.65 -14.95 5.32
CA GLY A 227 14.00 -14.44 5.04
C GLY A 227 15.08 -15.52 5.01
N SER A 228 14.89 -16.65 5.71
CA SER A 228 15.83 -17.78 5.69
C SER A 228 15.96 -18.45 4.32
N GLU A 229 14.94 -18.35 3.48
CA GLU A 229 14.91 -18.89 2.12
C GLU A 229 15.27 -17.84 1.07
N CYS A 230 15.21 -16.55 1.42
CA CYS A 230 15.47 -15.46 0.49
C CYS A 230 16.97 -15.28 0.25
N HIS A 231 17.43 -15.60 -0.96
CA HIS A 231 18.82 -15.48 -1.37
C HIS A 231 19.09 -14.14 -2.07
N HIS A 232 18.11 -13.58 -2.77
CA HIS A 232 18.25 -12.34 -3.53
C HIS A 232 17.06 -11.40 -3.30
N LEU A 233 17.36 -10.15 -2.93
CA LEU A 233 16.42 -9.05 -2.84
C LEU A 233 16.84 -7.94 -3.81
N ASN A 234 16.12 -7.82 -4.92
CA ASN A 234 16.37 -6.81 -5.94
C ASN A 234 15.43 -5.62 -5.74
N ILE A 235 15.98 -4.41 -5.68
CA ILE A 235 15.21 -3.17 -5.56
C ILE A 235 15.39 -2.38 -6.84
N ILE A 236 14.30 -2.18 -7.58
CA ILE A 236 14.28 -1.43 -8.83
C ILE A 236 13.62 -0.08 -8.55
N THR A 237 14.38 1.00 -8.71
CA THR A 237 13.92 2.35 -8.35
C THR A 237 14.52 3.41 -9.28
N ARG A 238 13.86 4.56 -9.38
CA ARG A 238 14.40 5.73 -10.09
C ARG A 238 15.46 6.46 -9.29
N ASN A 239 15.44 6.34 -7.97
CA ASN A 239 16.34 7.06 -7.08
C ASN A 239 17.16 6.07 -6.22
N PHE A 240 18.47 6.07 -6.40
CA PHE A 240 19.40 5.22 -5.67
C PHE A 240 19.39 5.50 -4.16
N SER A 241 19.33 6.78 -3.75
CA SER A 241 19.45 7.15 -2.35
C SER A 241 18.24 6.68 -1.53
N THR A 242 17.04 6.69 -2.09
CA THR A 242 15.84 6.18 -1.41
C THR A 242 15.90 4.67 -1.21
N ALA A 243 16.43 3.91 -2.18
CA ALA A 243 16.67 2.48 -2.00
C ALA A 243 17.74 2.20 -0.94
N GLN A 244 18.81 2.97 -0.92
CA GLN A 244 19.84 2.83 0.12
C GLN A 244 19.26 3.09 1.52
N GLN A 245 18.48 4.15 1.69
CA GLN A 245 17.79 4.47 2.95
C GLN A 245 16.80 3.37 3.35
N MET A 246 16.04 2.84 2.41
CA MET A 246 15.14 1.71 2.65
C MET A 246 15.90 0.48 3.17
N ILE A 247 17.04 0.13 2.56
CA ILE A 247 17.88 -1.00 3.01
C ILE A 247 18.44 -0.74 4.40
N GLN A 248 18.91 0.48 4.68
CA GLN A 248 19.41 0.86 6.00
C GLN A 248 18.31 0.72 7.06
N ARG A 249 17.11 1.24 6.76
CA ARG A 249 15.93 1.13 7.64
C ARG A 249 15.54 -0.32 7.93
N LEU A 250 15.69 -1.25 6.97
CA LEU A 250 15.37 -2.67 7.21
C LEU A 250 16.18 -3.22 8.39
N TYR A 251 17.44 -2.82 8.52
CA TYR A 251 18.36 -3.36 9.52
C TYR A 251 18.47 -2.52 10.79
N ASN A 252 18.20 -1.22 10.70
CA ASN A 252 18.17 -0.32 11.85
C ASN A 252 16.94 0.61 11.79
N PRO A 253 15.72 0.07 12.02
CA PRO A 253 14.50 0.87 11.96
C PRO A 253 14.29 1.77 13.17
N GLN A 254 14.94 1.48 14.30
CA GLN A 254 14.85 2.23 15.56
C GLN A 254 16.25 2.70 15.99
N PRO A 255 16.89 3.64 15.24
CA PRO A 255 18.25 4.07 15.54
C PRO A 255 18.41 4.78 16.88
N GLU A 256 17.31 5.29 17.43
CA GLU A 256 17.26 6.00 18.71
C GLU A 256 17.03 5.06 19.92
N ASP A 257 16.77 3.78 19.68
CA ASP A 257 16.53 2.77 20.71
C ASP A 257 17.71 1.77 20.73
N PRO A 258 18.67 1.92 21.67
CA PRO A 258 19.84 1.05 21.77
C PRO A 258 19.48 -0.42 22.09
N ASP A 259 18.32 -0.66 22.69
CA ASP A 259 17.87 -1.99 23.11
C ASP A 259 17.01 -2.67 22.04
N TYR A 260 16.80 -2.01 20.90
CA TYR A 260 15.98 -2.55 19.81
C TYR A 260 16.57 -3.85 19.23
N VAL A 261 15.76 -4.91 19.29
CA VAL A 261 16.08 -6.20 18.67
C VAL A 261 15.39 -6.30 17.31
N ASN A 262 16.18 -6.39 16.24
CA ASN A 262 15.63 -6.55 14.91
C ASN A 262 15.30 -8.02 14.58
N HIS A 263 14.01 -8.35 14.54
CA HIS A 263 13.53 -9.72 14.29
C HIS A 263 13.84 -10.28 12.88
N ILE A 264 14.21 -9.44 11.89
CA ILE A 264 14.66 -9.96 10.58
C ILE A 264 16.12 -10.47 10.59
N GLY A 265 16.82 -10.29 11.72
CA GLY A 265 18.23 -10.65 11.89
C GLY A 265 19.20 -9.50 11.57
N PRO A 266 20.50 -9.73 11.82
CA PRO A 266 21.52 -8.70 11.64
C PRO A 266 21.71 -8.33 10.17
N GLY A 267 22.04 -7.07 9.91
CA GLY A 267 22.40 -6.60 8.56
C GLY A 267 23.72 -7.17 8.06
N TYR A 268 24.70 -7.30 8.96
CA TYR A 268 25.99 -7.91 8.67
C TYR A 268 25.85 -9.43 8.57
N ASN A 269 26.48 -10.06 7.56
CA ASN A 269 26.40 -11.50 7.27
C ASN A 269 25.01 -12.06 6.92
N SER A 270 24.04 -11.22 6.53
CA SER A 270 22.78 -11.71 5.99
C SER A 270 23.04 -12.50 4.69
N LYS A 271 22.54 -13.73 4.62
CA LYS A 271 22.65 -14.62 3.44
C LYS A 271 21.97 -14.05 2.19
N THR A 272 21.03 -13.13 2.37
CA THR A 272 20.31 -12.47 1.27
C THR A 272 21.22 -11.43 0.62
N LYS A 273 21.53 -11.58 -0.66
CA LYS A 273 22.20 -10.54 -1.47
C LYS A 273 21.18 -9.45 -1.82
N LYS A 274 21.55 -8.18 -1.62
CA LYS A 274 20.70 -7.04 -1.98
C LYS A 274 21.30 -6.30 -3.16
N GLU A 275 20.51 -6.06 -4.19
CA GLU A 275 20.94 -5.36 -5.39
C GLU A 275 19.99 -4.20 -5.69
N ILE A 276 20.54 -3.04 -6.03
CA ILE A 276 19.77 -1.87 -6.45
C ILE A 276 19.99 -1.69 -7.95
N LEU A 277 18.90 -1.60 -8.70
CA LEU A 277 18.91 -1.30 -10.13
C LEU A 277 18.20 0.02 -10.39
N THR A 278 18.89 0.95 -11.03
CA THR A 278 18.34 2.24 -11.46
C THR A 278 18.46 2.40 -12.98
N PRO A 279 17.61 3.22 -13.62
CA PRO A 279 17.68 3.49 -15.06
C PRO A 279 19.03 4.04 -15.53
N SER A 280 19.83 4.62 -14.64
CA SER A 280 21.18 5.12 -14.94
C SER A 280 22.21 4.02 -15.19
N HIS A 281 21.90 2.76 -14.87
CA HIS A 281 22.80 1.64 -15.10
C HIS A 281 22.90 1.31 -16.60
N THR A 282 24.12 1.13 -17.13
CA THR A 282 24.36 0.91 -18.58
C THR A 282 23.60 -0.30 -19.13
N GLU A 283 23.55 -1.38 -18.36
CA GLU A 283 22.83 -2.61 -18.73
C GLU A 283 21.39 -2.68 -18.18
N TYR A 284 20.76 -1.54 -17.87
CA TYR A 284 19.46 -1.49 -17.18
C TYR A 284 18.41 -2.42 -17.80
N HIS A 285 18.19 -2.35 -19.11
CA HIS A 285 17.18 -3.17 -19.78
C HIS A 285 17.48 -4.67 -19.72
N ARG A 286 18.76 -5.06 -19.79
CA ARG A 286 19.18 -6.46 -19.69
C ARG A 286 18.93 -6.97 -18.27
N LEU A 287 19.43 -6.26 -17.27
CA LEU A 287 19.29 -6.63 -15.86
C LEU A 287 17.83 -6.61 -15.40
N LEU A 288 17.03 -5.63 -15.82
CA LEU A 288 15.59 -5.57 -15.55
C LEU A 288 14.88 -6.85 -16.02
N LYS A 289 15.17 -7.28 -17.26
CA LYS A 289 14.63 -8.52 -17.82
C LYS A 289 15.06 -9.75 -17.03
N ASP A 290 16.34 -9.81 -16.65
CA ASP A 290 16.89 -10.92 -15.89
C ASP A 290 16.26 -10.98 -14.48
N TYR A 291 16.16 -9.85 -13.77
CA TYR A 291 15.57 -9.77 -12.43
C TYR A 291 14.10 -10.17 -12.44
N VAL A 292 13.31 -9.64 -13.37
CA VAL A 292 11.88 -10.00 -13.53
C VAL A 292 11.71 -11.50 -13.81
N ARG A 293 12.56 -12.08 -14.66
CA ARG A 293 12.47 -13.51 -15.00
C ARG A 293 12.97 -14.44 -13.90
N GLN A 294 14.00 -14.04 -13.15
CA GLN A 294 14.56 -14.86 -12.09
C GLN A 294 13.68 -14.88 -10.84
N SER A 295 12.94 -13.80 -10.59
CA SER A 295 12.07 -13.64 -9.41
C SER A 295 11.03 -14.74 -9.28
N GLU A 296 10.87 -15.26 -8.07
CA GLU A 296 9.66 -16.02 -7.67
C GLU A 296 8.59 -15.09 -7.08
N VAL A 297 9.00 -13.93 -6.56
CA VAL A 297 8.10 -12.93 -5.98
C VAL A 297 8.41 -11.56 -6.56
N ILE A 298 7.39 -10.86 -7.02
CA ILE A 298 7.48 -9.48 -7.53
C ILE A 298 6.50 -8.62 -6.76
N PHE A 299 6.99 -7.59 -6.07
CA PHE A 299 6.16 -6.54 -5.49
C PHE A 299 6.28 -5.28 -6.33
N THR A 300 5.16 -4.77 -6.85
CA THR A 300 5.12 -3.46 -7.52
C THR A 300 4.43 -2.47 -6.59
N THR A 301 5.17 -1.42 -6.21
CA THR A 301 4.76 -0.46 -5.17
C THR A 301 4.98 1.00 -5.61
N THR A 302 4.80 1.26 -6.91
CA THR A 302 5.01 2.54 -7.56
C THR A 302 3.71 3.12 -8.11
N PRO A 303 3.45 4.44 -7.97
CA PRO A 303 2.33 5.11 -8.62
C PRO A 303 2.64 5.35 -10.11
N SER A 304 2.97 4.28 -10.84
CA SER A 304 3.33 4.36 -12.26
C SER A 304 2.10 4.56 -13.12
N THR A 305 2.22 5.33 -14.20
CA THR A 305 1.19 5.48 -15.24
C THR A 305 1.49 4.66 -16.48
N THR A 306 2.62 3.95 -16.50
CA THR A 306 3.05 3.07 -17.57
C THR A 306 3.59 1.76 -17.02
N PRO A 307 3.45 0.64 -17.75
CA PRO A 307 3.96 -0.65 -17.31
C PRO A 307 5.45 -0.60 -16.95
N LEU A 308 5.81 -1.14 -15.79
CA LEU A 308 7.18 -1.15 -15.25
C LEU A 308 8.15 -2.00 -16.08
N PHE A 309 7.61 -2.97 -16.83
CA PHE A 309 8.35 -3.79 -17.76
C PHE A 309 7.44 -4.32 -18.89
N PRO A 310 7.98 -4.70 -20.05
CA PRO A 310 7.20 -5.27 -21.15
C PRO A 310 6.53 -6.60 -20.79
N ALA A 311 5.29 -6.83 -21.27
CA ALA A 311 4.57 -8.10 -21.06
C ALA A 311 5.39 -9.34 -21.47
N THR A 312 6.15 -9.22 -22.55
CA THR A 312 7.00 -10.29 -23.12
C THR A 312 8.08 -10.81 -22.17
N TYR A 313 8.36 -10.12 -21.08
CA TYR A 313 9.28 -10.61 -20.06
C TYR A 313 8.71 -11.82 -19.35
N LEU A 314 7.39 -11.84 -19.14
CA LEU A 314 6.65 -12.90 -18.43
C LEU A 314 5.82 -13.79 -19.36
N THR A 315 5.23 -13.25 -20.43
CA THR A 315 4.31 -14.02 -21.31
C THR A 315 5.03 -14.93 -22.32
N ASN A 316 6.28 -14.62 -22.68
CA ASN A 316 7.06 -15.47 -23.58
C ASN A 316 7.40 -16.83 -22.94
N PRO A 317 7.64 -17.89 -23.73
CA PRO A 317 7.95 -19.23 -23.21
C PRO A 317 9.06 -19.27 -22.13
N ALA A 318 10.13 -18.48 -22.32
CA ALA A 318 11.21 -18.38 -21.32
C ALA A 318 10.77 -17.73 -20.00
N GLY A 319 9.85 -16.76 -20.07
CA GLY A 319 9.24 -16.13 -18.90
C GLY A 319 8.33 -17.09 -18.14
N ARG A 320 7.65 -18.01 -18.82
CA ARG A 320 6.67 -18.96 -18.26
C ARG A 320 7.25 -20.21 -17.61
N THR A 321 8.57 -20.25 -17.41
CA THR A 321 9.28 -21.40 -16.84
C THR A 321 9.13 -21.52 -15.32
N LYS A 322 8.72 -20.44 -14.64
CA LYS A 322 8.58 -20.37 -13.19
C LYS A 322 7.20 -19.84 -12.78
N GLY A 323 6.76 -20.30 -11.63
CA GLY A 323 5.53 -19.86 -10.98
C GLY A 323 5.81 -18.74 -10.04
N ARG A 324 5.24 -17.59 -10.33
CA ARG A 324 5.52 -16.35 -9.61
C ARG A 324 4.33 -15.90 -8.83
N TYR A 325 4.62 -15.28 -7.70
CA TYR A 325 3.68 -14.41 -7.01
C TYR A 325 3.98 -12.97 -7.42
N ILE A 326 2.99 -12.27 -7.98
CA ILE A 326 3.10 -10.87 -8.37
C ILE A 326 2.05 -10.09 -7.57
N SER A 327 2.48 -9.10 -6.81
CA SER A 327 1.62 -8.24 -6.01
C SER A 327 1.69 -6.82 -6.54
N CYS A 328 0.54 -6.29 -6.97
CA CYS A 328 0.39 -5.00 -7.61
C CYS A 328 -0.35 -4.02 -6.71
N ILE A 329 0.41 -3.09 -6.11
CA ILE A 329 -0.02 -2.25 -4.99
C ILE A 329 0.01 -0.76 -5.34
N GLY A 330 0.97 -0.33 -6.15
CA GLY A 330 1.24 1.08 -6.37
C GLY A 330 0.23 1.79 -7.27
N SER A 331 -0.48 1.06 -8.13
CA SER A 331 -1.54 1.61 -8.99
C SER A 331 -2.93 1.53 -8.34
N TYR A 332 -3.45 2.65 -7.87
CA TYR A 332 -4.74 2.74 -7.16
C TYR A 332 -5.70 3.77 -7.79
N THR A 333 -5.42 4.22 -9.01
CA THR A 333 -6.33 5.06 -9.81
C THR A 333 -6.43 4.51 -11.23
N PRO A 334 -7.53 4.81 -11.96
CA PRO A 334 -7.73 4.27 -13.31
C PRO A 334 -6.63 4.63 -14.32
N SER A 335 -5.92 5.74 -14.09
CA SER A 335 -4.81 6.20 -14.91
C SER A 335 -3.45 5.58 -14.56
N MET A 336 -3.35 4.91 -13.40
CA MET A 336 -2.13 4.24 -12.97
C MET A 336 -2.08 2.79 -13.47
N VAL A 337 -0.90 2.34 -13.89
CA VAL A 337 -0.64 1.00 -14.41
C VAL A 337 0.76 0.58 -13.99
N GLU A 338 0.89 -0.52 -13.24
CA GLU A 338 2.19 -1.08 -12.87
C GLU A 338 2.64 -2.22 -13.78
N ILE A 339 1.71 -3.08 -14.19
CA ILE A 339 1.99 -4.21 -15.07
C ILE A 339 1.15 -4.12 -16.34
N HIS A 340 1.72 -4.62 -17.43
CA HIS A 340 1.06 -4.55 -18.73
C HIS A 340 -0.26 -5.36 -18.74
N PRO A 341 -1.38 -4.82 -19.25
CA PRO A 341 -2.69 -5.50 -19.26
C PRO A 341 -2.69 -6.91 -19.86
N ASP A 342 -1.86 -7.16 -20.87
CA ASP A 342 -1.68 -8.49 -21.47
C ASP A 342 -1.23 -9.57 -20.47
N ILE A 343 -0.52 -9.19 -19.40
CA ILE A 343 -0.15 -10.14 -18.34
C ILE A 343 -1.40 -10.64 -17.63
N LEU A 344 -2.37 -9.75 -17.35
CA LEU A 344 -3.64 -10.10 -16.71
C LEU A 344 -4.52 -10.91 -17.66
N ARG A 345 -4.69 -10.45 -18.91
CA ARG A 345 -5.47 -11.17 -19.94
C ARG A 345 -4.96 -12.59 -20.12
N TYR A 346 -3.64 -12.75 -20.16
CA TYR A 346 -3.02 -14.05 -20.28
C TYR A 346 -3.23 -14.91 -19.03
N ALA A 347 -3.15 -14.34 -17.83
CA ALA A 347 -3.37 -15.06 -16.58
C ALA A 347 -4.80 -15.61 -16.42
N VAL A 348 -5.81 -14.91 -16.96
CA VAL A 348 -7.22 -15.32 -16.89
C VAL A 348 -7.71 -16.08 -18.13
N ALA A 349 -6.88 -16.21 -19.18
CA ALA A 349 -7.31 -16.82 -20.43
C ALA A 349 -7.68 -18.31 -20.23
N PRO A 350 -8.84 -18.77 -20.75
CA PRO A 350 -9.22 -20.17 -20.70
C PRO A 350 -8.20 -20.99 -21.48
N HIS A 351 -7.65 -22.03 -20.84
CA HIS A 351 -6.70 -22.92 -21.50
C HIS A 351 -7.48 -23.82 -22.46
N HIS A 352 -7.41 -23.56 -23.75
CA HIS A 352 -7.80 -24.56 -24.74
C HIS A 352 -6.84 -25.75 -24.63
N GLU A 353 -7.36 -26.92 -24.24
CA GLU A 353 -6.63 -28.19 -24.03
C GLU A 353 -5.95 -28.77 -25.29
N HIS A 354 -5.83 -28.01 -26.38
CA HIS A 354 -5.25 -28.45 -27.64
C HIS A 354 -3.97 -27.69 -27.99
N ARG A 355 -2.88 -27.89 -27.23
CA ARG A 355 -1.52 -27.81 -27.78
C ARG A 355 -0.45 -28.31 -26.79
N HIS A 356 -0.10 -29.58 -27.00
CA HIS A 356 1.12 -30.29 -26.60
C HIS A 356 1.59 -30.22 -25.13
N ILE A 357 1.64 -31.42 -24.57
CA ILE A 357 2.24 -31.82 -23.28
C ILE A 357 3.73 -31.44 -23.27
N HIS A 358 4.02 -30.17 -22.99
CA HIS A 358 5.23 -29.78 -22.33
C HIS A 358 4.83 -29.25 -20.96
N LYS A 359 5.69 -29.49 -19.97
CA LYS A 359 5.61 -29.18 -18.53
C LYS A 359 5.44 -27.66 -18.28
N ARG A 360 4.38 -27.07 -18.83
CA ARG A 360 3.96 -25.68 -18.66
C ARG A 360 3.20 -25.61 -17.35
N GLN A 361 3.44 -24.55 -16.60
CA GLN A 361 2.71 -24.36 -15.35
C GLN A 361 1.24 -24.09 -15.63
N LYS A 362 0.37 -24.59 -14.73
CA LYS A 362 -1.06 -24.29 -14.77
C LYS A 362 -1.24 -22.80 -14.54
N GLU A 363 -1.57 -22.10 -15.60
CA GLU A 363 -2.12 -20.75 -15.58
C GLU A 363 -3.63 -20.91 -15.80
N GLY A 364 -4.43 -19.94 -15.35
CA GLY A 364 -5.89 -20.03 -15.45
C GLY A 364 -6.57 -20.21 -14.10
N GLY A 365 -7.41 -19.25 -13.75
CA GLY A 365 -8.28 -19.30 -12.59
C GLY A 365 -8.94 -17.95 -12.36
N ALA A 366 -8.18 -16.97 -11.87
CA ALA A 366 -8.64 -15.61 -11.62
C ALA A 366 -7.44 -14.72 -11.23
N ILE A 367 -7.65 -13.41 -11.14
CA ILE A 367 -6.75 -12.49 -10.42
C ILE A 367 -7.26 -12.32 -8.99
N ILE A 368 -6.39 -12.45 -8.01
CA ILE A 368 -6.76 -12.23 -6.61
C ILE A 368 -6.82 -10.73 -6.35
N VAL A 369 -7.88 -10.25 -5.72
CA VAL A 369 -8.10 -8.84 -5.41
C VAL A 369 -8.37 -8.63 -3.93
N ASP A 370 -8.16 -7.42 -3.41
CA ASP A 370 -8.67 -7.05 -2.08
C ASP A 370 -10.19 -6.88 -2.08
N THR A 371 -10.72 -6.23 -3.12
CA THR A 371 -12.15 -6.02 -3.37
C THR A 371 -12.43 -6.16 -4.86
N VAL A 372 -13.50 -6.86 -5.22
CA VAL A 372 -13.92 -6.95 -6.64
C VAL A 372 -14.29 -5.58 -7.17
N SER A 373 -15.15 -4.86 -6.45
CA SER A 373 -15.71 -3.58 -6.89
C SER A 373 -14.64 -2.48 -6.99
N GLY A 374 -13.74 -2.41 -6.02
CA GLY A 374 -12.64 -1.43 -6.01
C GLY A 374 -11.66 -1.69 -7.15
N CYS A 375 -11.19 -2.92 -7.33
CA CYS A 375 -10.25 -3.23 -8.40
C CYS A 375 -10.85 -3.03 -9.80
N LEU A 376 -12.11 -3.38 -10.04
CA LEU A 376 -12.77 -3.17 -11.33
C LEU A 376 -13.04 -1.69 -11.65
N LYS A 377 -13.13 -0.81 -10.63
CA LYS A 377 -13.37 0.63 -10.79
C LYS A 377 -12.09 1.47 -10.78
N GLU A 378 -11.07 1.06 -10.02
CA GLU A 378 -9.91 1.89 -9.71
C GLU A 378 -8.58 1.34 -10.23
N ALA A 379 -8.41 0.03 -10.46
CA ALA A 379 -7.13 -0.52 -10.90
C ALA A 379 -6.96 -0.39 -12.42
N GLY A 380 -6.12 0.55 -12.87
CA GLY A 380 -5.92 0.80 -14.30
C GLY A 380 -5.49 -0.42 -15.10
N GLU A 381 -4.60 -1.28 -14.59
CA GLU A 381 -4.24 -2.53 -15.29
C GLU A 381 -5.42 -3.52 -15.45
N VAL A 382 -6.32 -3.60 -14.46
CA VAL A 382 -7.51 -4.49 -14.48
C VAL A 382 -8.54 -3.95 -15.47
N ILE A 383 -8.81 -2.65 -15.41
CA ILE A 383 -9.73 -1.95 -16.30
C ILE A 383 -9.26 -2.08 -17.75
N GLN A 384 -7.99 -1.76 -18.02
CA GLN A 384 -7.42 -1.83 -19.37
C GLN A 384 -7.33 -3.27 -19.89
N ALA A 385 -7.14 -4.26 -19.00
CA ALA A 385 -7.19 -5.66 -19.39
C ALA A 385 -8.59 -6.11 -19.81
N GLY A 386 -9.64 -5.42 -19.38
CA GLY A 386 -11.03 -5.76 -19.65
C GLY A 386 -11.48 -6.97 -18.82
N LEU A 387 -10.96 -7.11 -17.60
CA LEU A 387 -11.35 -8.21 -16.72
C LEU A 387 -12.81 -8.06 -16.26
N LYS A 388 -13.48 -9.19 -16.16
CA LYS A 388 -14.85 -9.30 -15.68
C LYS A 388 -14.92 -9.76 -14.21
N PRO A 389 -16.05 -9.55 -13.52
CA PRO A 389 -16.22 -9.99 -12.12
C PRO A 389 -15.94 -11.49 -11.90
N ASP A 390 -16.26 -12.36 -12.87
CA ASP A 390 -16.00 -13.81 -12.81
C ASP A 390 -14.53 -14.19 -13.04
N GLN A 391 -13.66 -13.22 -13.37
CA GLN A 391 -12.24 -13.40 -13.60
C GLN A 391 -11.37 -12.86 -12.46
N VAL A 392 -11.99 -12.35 -11.40
CA VAL A 392 -11.33 -11.88 -10.18
C VAL A 392 -11.90 -12.61 -8.98
N VAL A 393 -11.09 -12.82 -7.94
CA VAL A 393 -11.48 -13.49 -6.70
C VAL A 393 -10.98 -12.70 -5.52
N GLU A 394 -11.81 -12.48 -4.50
CA GLU A 394 -11.36 -11.74 -3.33
C GLU A 394 -10.41 -12.58 -2.48
N LEU A 395 -9.44 -11.91 -1.86
CA LEU A 395 -8.49 -12.55 -0.96
C LEU A 395 -9.20 -13.23 0.22
N GLY A 396 -10.32 -12.67 0.70
CA GLY A 396 -11.16 -13.23 1.75
C GLY A 396 -11.76 -14.59 1.41
N GLU A 397 -12.22 -14.78 0.17
CA GLU A 397 -12.80 -16.05 -0.28
C GLU A 397 -11.79 -17.20 -0.29
N LEU A 398 -10.52 -16.92 -0.56
CA LEU A 398 -9.48 -17.94 -0.57
C LEU A 398 -9.25 -18.58 0.81
N PHE A 399 -9.60 -17.88 1.89
CA PHE A 399 -9.49 -18.41 3.25
C PHE A 399 -10.65 -19.32 3.64
N MET A 400 -11.82 -19.21 3.00
CA MET A 400 -12.93 -20.16 3.17
C MET A 400 -12.50 -21.59 2.87
N LEU A 401 -11.79 -21.75 1.74
CA LEU A 401 -11.42 -23.05 1.20
C LEU A 401 -10.45 -23.80 2.12
N LYS A 402 -9.67 -23.07 2.92
CA LYS A 402 -8.80 -23.64 3.96
C LYS A 402 -9.64 -24.12 5.16
N ARG A 403 -10.56 -23.30 5.67
CA ARG A 403 -11.35 -23.60 6.87
C ARG A 403 -12.34 -24.74 6.66
N ASP A 404 -12.99 -24.80 5.51
CA ASP A 404 -13.92 -25.89 5.20
C ASP A 404 -13.17 -27.22 5.00
N ALA A 405 -11.97 -27.19 4.43
CA ALA A 405 -11.12 -28.37 4.33
C ALA A 405 -10.63 -28.85 5.71
N GLU A 406 -10.22 -27.93 6.59
CA GLU A 406 -9.72 -28.23 7.94
C GLU A 406 -10.83 -28.70 8.89
N LYS A 407 -12.03 -28.08 8.86
CA LYS A 407 -13.21 -28.55 9.62
C LYS A 407 -13.62 -29.96 9.20
N ARG A 408 -13.67 -30.25 7.90
CA ARG A 408 -13.98 -31.60 7.37
C ARG A 408 -12.93 -32.64 7.76
N MET A 409 -11.67 -32.24 7.94
CA MET A 409 -10.60 -33.13 8.42
C MET A 409 -10.68 -33.37 9.93
N ASN A 410 -11.02 -32.36 10.73
CA ASN A 410 -11.17 -32.51 12.18
C ASN A 410 -12.43 -33.29 12.59
N GLU A 411 -13.51 -33.21 11.79
CA GLU A 411 -14.75 -33.95 12.06
C GLU A 411 -14.69 -35.43 11.65
N LYS A 412 -13.74 -35.84 10.80
CA LYS A 412 -13.56 -37.23 10.35
C LYS A 412 -12.19 -37.77 10.75
N GLY A 413 -12.08 -38.21 11.99
CA GLY A 413 -10.96 -39.02 12.44
C GLY A 413 -10.99 -40.44 11.88
N GLU A 414 -10.84 -40.65 10.55
CA GLU A 414 -10.44 -41.95 9.99
C GLU A 414 -10.02 -41.91 8.52
N LYS A 415 -9.17 -42.89 8.15
CA LYS A 415 -8.51 -43.07 6.85
C LYS A 415 -9.46 -43.02 5.66
N THR A 416 -9.02 -42.31 4.63
CA THR A 416 -9.69 -42.11 3.34
C THR A 416 -10.08 -43.43 2.66
N THR A 417 -11.36 -43.79 2.66
CA THR A 417 -11.96 -44.64 1.61
C THR A 417 -12.55 -43.75 0.53
N GLU A 418 -12.05 -43.96 -0.68
CA GLU A 418 -12.48 -43.33 -1.93
C GLU A 418 -13.98 -43.55 -2.20
N ARG A 419 -14.74 -42.46 -2.31
CA ARG A 419 -15.76 -42.19 -3.35
C ARG A 419 -16.58 -40.96 -2.95
N GLY A 420 -16.41 -39.88 -3.71
CA GLY A 420 -17.18 -38.65 -3.57
C GLY A 420 -16.48 -37.48 -4.24
N CYS A 421 -16.95 -37.12 -5.43
CA CYS A 421 -16.64 -35.90 -6.17
C CYS A 421 -16.68 -34.66 -5.24
N ASN A 422 -15.52 -34.01 -5.07
CA ASN A 422 -15.24 -32.67 -4.47
C ASN A 422 -13.82 -32.59 -3.86
N LEU A 423 -12.96 -33.62 -4.00
CA LEU A 423 -11.54 -33.52 -3.61
C LEU A 423 -10.62 -32.96 -4.73
N GLN A 424 -11.03 -32.95 -5.99
CA GLN A 424 -10.15 -32.54 -7.10
C GLN A 424 -9.97 -31.01 -7.20
N GLU A 425 -10.98 -30.21 -6.86
CA GLU A 425 -10.93 -28.74 -6.95
C GLU A 425 -9.96 -28.11 -5.93
N ASN A 426 -9.92 -28.64 -4.70
CA ASN A 426 -9.01 -28.19 -3.65
C ASN A 426 -7.53 -28.49 -3.97
N VAL A 427 -7.23 -29.59 -4.65
CA VAL A 427 -5.86 -29.94 -5.05
C VAL A 427 -5.37 -29.00 -6.16
N GLY A 428 -6.23 -28.67 -7.14
CA GLY A 428 -5.90 -27.74 -8.22
C GLY A 428 -5.62 -26.33 -7.72
N LEU A 429 -6.48 -25.81 -6.83
CA LEU A 429 -6.30 -24.49 -6.21
C LEU A 429 -5.02 -24.43 -5.36
N ARG A 430 -4.77 -25.43 -4.51
CA ARG A 430 -3.56 -25.49 -3.69
C ARG A 430 -2.30 -25.52 -4.55
N GLU A 431 -2.29 -26.31 -5.63
CA GLU A 431 -1.16 -26.35 -6.56
C GLU A 431 -0.95 -24.99 -7.26
N TRP A 432 -2.02 -24.32 -7.68
CA TRP A 432 -1.92 -22.98 -8.27
C TRP A 432 -1.36 -21.95 -7.28
N LEU A 433 -1.92 -21.87 -6.06
CA LEU A 433 -1.48 -20.94 -5.03
C LEU A 433 -0.04 -21.20 -4.57
N THR A 434 0.44 -22.44 -4.61
CA THR A 434 1.79 -22.81 -4.16
C THR A 434 2.85 -22.73 -5.25
N ARG A 435 2.52 -23.16 -6.48
CA ARG A 435 3.47 -23.38 -7.57
C ARG A 435 3.09 -22.73 -8.90
N GLY A 436 1.84 -22.30 -9.09
CA GLY A 436 1.37 -21.60 -10.29
C GLY A 436 1.72 -20.11 -10.30
N ASN A 437 1.27 -19.40 -11.34
CA ASN A 437 1.38 -17.94 -11.45
C ASN A 437 0.18 -17.28 -10.76
N VAL A 438 0.46 -16.57 -9.67
CA VAL A 438 -0.53 -15.91 -8.81
C VAL A 438 -0.33 -14.41 -8.90
N ILE A 439 -1.38 -13.68 -9.26
CA ILE A 439 -1.37 -12.22 -9.29
C ILE A 439 -2.34 -11.73 -8.23
N TYR A 440 -1.87 -10.86 -7.35
CA TYR A 440 -2.66 -10.15 -6.36
C TYR A 440 -2.68 -8.67 -6.70
N LYS A 441 -3.86 -8.10 -6.87
CA LYS A 441 -4.08 -6.66 -7.07
C LYS A 441 -4.72 -6.07 -5.83
N SER A 442 -4.18 -4.95 -5.35
CA SER A 442 -4.80 -4.19 -4.27
C SER A 442 -4.93 -2.73 -4.67
N VAL A 443 -6.09 -2.14 -4.35
CA VAL A 443 -6.36 -0.69 -4.43
C VAL A 443 -6.57 -0.08 -3.03
N GLY A 444 -6.73 -0.92 -2.01
CA GLY A 444 -6.93 -0.58 -0.62
C GLY A 444 -8.37 -0.71 -0.18
N LEU A 445 -8.59 -1.42 0.93
CA LEU A 445 -9.89 -1.57 1.57
C LEU A 445 -9.81 -0.99 2.98
N GLY A 446 -10.75 -0.09 3.33
CA GLY A 446 -10.76 0.58 4.63
C GLY A 446 -10.88 -0.37 5.82
N LEU A 447 -11.53 -1.54 5.65
CA LEU A 447 -11.58 -2.61 6.65
C LEU A 447 -10.20 -3.06 7.11
N MET A 448 -9.21 -3.08 6.21
CA MET A 448 -7.83 -3.42 6.56
C MET A 448 -7.21 -2.37 7.49
N ASP A 449 -7.54 -1.09 7.30
CA ASP A 449 -7.09 -0.01 8.17
C ASP A 449 -7.72 -0.13 9.56
N VAL A 450 -9.03 -0.39 9.64
CA VAL A 450 -9.76 -0.57 10.92
C VAL A 450 -9.24 -1.77 11.70
N THR A 451 -9.06 -2.91 11.02
CA THR A 451 -8.62 -4.16 11.64
C THR A 451 -7.23 -4.02 12.25
N VAL A 452 -6.26 -3.52 11.47
CA VAL A 452 -4.89 -3.31 11.96
C VAL A 452 -4.83 -2.16 12.97
N GLY A 453 -5.62 -1.12 12.78
CA GLY A 453 -5.69 0.01 13.71
C GLY A 453 -6.16 -0.41 15.11
N ASN A 454 -7.18 -1.27 15.20
CA ASN A 454 -7.64 -1.79 16.50
C ASN A 454 -6.55 -2.61 17.19
N ALA A 455 -5.86 -3.49 16.46
CA ALA A 455 -4.74 -4.26 17.02
C ALA A 455 -3.58 -3.37 17.50
N LEU A 456 -3.32 -2.25 16.81
CA LEU A 456 -2.34 -1.26 17.24
C LEU A 456 -2.75 -0.57 18.54
N VAL A 457 -4.02 -0.20 18.70
CA VAL A 457 -4.54 0.40 19.94
C VAL A 457 -4.44 -0.58 21.11
N GLU A 458 -4.78 -1.85 20.89
CA GLU A 458 -4.64 -2.90 21.91
C GLU A 458 -3.18 -3.06 22.33
N THR A 459 -2.28 -3.24 21.37
CA THR A 459 -0.84 -3.38 21.65
C THR A 459 -0.27 -2.14 22.33
N ALA A 460 -0.68 -0.94 21.93
CA ALA A 460 -0.28 0.31 22.55
C ALA A 460 -0.67 0.37 24.04
N ARG A 461 -1.88 -0.07 24.37
CA ARG A 461 -2.37 -0.12 25.76
C ARG A 461 -1.61 -1.14 26.60
N GLU A 462 -1.34 -2.32 26.04
CA GLU A 462 -0.60 -3.39 26.72
C GLU A 462 0.87 -3.00 26.98
N THR A 463 1.48 -2.28 26.05
CA THR A 463 2.90 -1.89 26.11
C THR A 463 3.13 -0.50 26.69
N GLY A 464 2.06 0.26 26.97
CA GLY A 464 2.14 1.63 27.49
C GLY A 464 2.73 2.63 26.50
N VAL A 465 2.54 2.42 25.19
CA VAL A 465 3.02 3.30 24.11
C VAL A 465 1.93 4.29 23.69
N GLY A 466 2.32 5.51 23.33
CA GLY A 466 1.41 6.60 22.95
C GLY A 466 0.76 7.30 24.14
N VAL A 467 -0.32 8.04 23.87
CA VAL A 467 -1.04 8.83 24.89
C VAL A 467 -2.43 8.24 25.12
N THR A 468 -2.76 7.96 26.37
CA THR A 468 -4.12 7.54 26.77
C THR A 468 -4.84 8.70 27.44
N ILE A 469 -6.00 9.06 26.89
CA ILE A 469 -6.89 10.09 27.44
C ILE A 469 -8.04 9.37 28.16
N GLU A 470 -8.02 9.44 29.48
CA GLU A 470 -9.06 8.87 30.33
C GLU A 470 -10.37 9.66 30.24
N ARG A 471 -11.50 8.95 30.18
CA ARG A 471 -12.86 9.53 30.12
C ARG A 471 -13.07 10.50 28.94
N PHE A 472 -12.65 10.09 27.74
CA PHE A 472 -12.93 10.77 26.48
C PHE A 472 -14.42 10.76 26.13
#